data_AF-A0A2W6ISQ6-F1
#
_entry.id   AF-A0A2W6ISQ6-F1
#
_cell.length_a   1.000
_cell.length_b   1.000
_cell.length_c   1.000
_cell.angle_alpha   90.00
_cell.angle_beta   90.00
_cell.angle_gamma   90.00
#
_symmetry.space_group_name_H-M   'P 1'
#
loop_
_entity.id
_entity.type
_entity.pdbx_description
1 polymer ?
#
loop_
_entity_poly.entity_id
_entity_poly.type
_entity_poly.pdbx_seq_one_letter_code
_entity_poly.pdbx_strand_id
1 'polypeptide(L)' 'MATLSLGCRSAEMKVTADQVSERVIADMGAARLHLTADEAEQHAHQLQAAAKQLRAALQDAAA' A
#
# COMPACT_ATOMS: atom_id res chain seq x y z
N MET A 1 -3.03 23.82 6.55
CA MET A 1 -2.69 22.43 6.16
C MET A 1 -3.89 21.83 5.48
N ALA A 2 -3.86 21.65 4.16
CA ALA A 2 -4.93 20.98 3.43
C ALA A 2 -4.71 19.47 3.55
N THR A 3 -5.60 18.77 4.24
CA THR A 3 -5.57 17.31 4.33
C THR A 3 -6.22 16.74 3.07
N LEU A 4 -5.41 16.17 2.18
CA LEU A 4 -5.91 15.42 1.02
C LEU A 4 -6.36 14.04 1.50
N SER A 5 -7.67 13.85 1.61
CA SER A 5 -8.27 12.55 1.89
C SER A 5 -8.50 11.79 0.58
N LEU A 6 -7.66 10.79 0.32
CA LEU A 6 -7.90 9.84 -0.76
C LEU A 6 -8.81 8.71 -0.24
N GLY A 7 -10.10 8.81 -0.55
CA GLY A 7 -11.09 7.80 -0.20
C GLY A 7 -11.13 6.62 -1.18
N CYS A 8 -10.04 5.88 -1.37
CA CYS A 8 -10.08 4.63 -2.14
C CYS A 8 -10.59 3.50 -1.24
N ARG A 9 -11.92 3.35 -1.13
CA ARG A 9 -12.54 2.40 -0.20
C ARG A 9 -12.74 0.99 -0.76
N SER A 10 -12.75 0.82 -2.08
CA SER A 10 -13.20 -0.45 -2.69
C SER A 10 -12.62 -0.73 -4.08
N ALA A 11 -11.60 0.01 -4.52
CA ALA A 11 -10.97 -0.25 -5.79
C ALA A 11 -9.95 -1.39 -5.64
N GLU A 12 -9.96 -2.31 -6.60
CA GLU A 12 -8.92 -3.32 -6.73
C GLU A 12 -7.57 -2.61 -6.93
N MET A 13 -6.61 -2.88 -6.03
CA MET A 13 -5.27 -2.31 -6.13
C MET A 13 -4.46 -3.12 -7.12
N LYS A 14 -4.15 -2.53 -8.27
CA LYS A 14 -3.30 -3.15 -9.30
C LYS A 14 -1.90 -2.57 -9.23
N VAL A 15 -0.90 -3.42 -8.99
CA VAL A 15 0.51 -3.02 -8.96
C VAL A 15 1.21 -3.50 -10.22
N THR A 16 1.89 -2.59 -10.93
CA THR A 16 2.63 -2.89 -12.16
C THR A 16 4.00 -2.23 -12.14
N ALA A 17 5.04 -2.96 -12.54
CA ALA A 17 6.36 -2.40 -12.78
C ALA A 17 6.40 -1.82 -14.21
N ASP A 18 6.55 -0.50 -14.31
CA ASP A 18 6.73 0.18 -15.58
C ASP A 18 8.22 0.35 -15.87
N GLN A 19 8.72 -0.44 -16.83
CA GLN A 19 10.13 -0.42 -17.23
C GLN A 19 10.50 0.82 -18.04
N VAL A 20 9.53 1.54 -18.62
CA VAL A 20 9.82 2.74 -19.44
C VAL A 20 10.06 3.94 -18.54
N SER A 21 9.27 4.07 -17.47
CA SER A 21 9.46 5.15 -16.49
C SER A 21 10.33 4.75 -15.29
N GLU A 22 10.77 3.49 -15.23
CA GLU A 22 11.52 2.90 -14.12
C GLU A 22 10.79 3.06 -12.76
N ARG A 23 9.47 2.93 -12.77
CA ARG A 23 8.62 3.11 -11.58
C ARG A 23 7.70 1.94 -11.33
N VAL A 24 7.36 1.75 -10.06
CA VAL A 24 6.27 0.91 -9.62
C VAL A 24 5.01 1.75 -9.58
N ILE A 25 4.00 1.33 -10.34
CA ILE A 25 2.70 1.99 -10.40
C ILE A 25 1.71 1.18 -9.57
N ALA A 26 1.16 1.78 -8.52
CA ALA A 26 0.02 1.24 -7.79
C ALA A 26 -1.25 2.01 -8.18
N ASP A 27 -2.12 1.35 -8.94
CA ASP A 27 -3.39 1.88 -9.42
C ASP A 27 -4.52 1.41 -8.49
N MET A 28 -5.26 2.37 -7.94
CA MET A 28 -6.41 2.17 -7.06
C MET A 28 -7.68 2.75 -7.69
N GLY A 29 -7.78 2.75 -9.02
CA GLY A 29 -8.92 3.22 -9.81
C GLY A 29 -9.06 4.75 -9.83
N ALA A 30 -9.36 5.35 -8.68
CA ALA A 30 -9.48 6.81 -8.53
C ALA A 30 -8.14 7.51 -8.27
N ALA A 31 -7.08 6.74 -7.99
CA ALA A 31 -5.76 7.25 -7.69
C ALA A 31 -4.67 6.34 -8.21
N ARG A 32 -3.56 6.93 -8.63
CA ARG A 32 -2.38 6.21 -9.07
C ARG A 32 -1.16 6.75 -8.34
N LEU A 33 -0.41 5.84 -7.72
CA LEU A 33 0.86 6.14 -7.07
C LEU A 33 1.99 5.71 -8.00
N HIS A 34 2.96 6.59 -8.19
CA HIS A 34 4.17 6.32 -8.96
C HIS A 34 5.34 6.32 -7.98
N LEU A 35 5.83 5.14 -7.65
CA LEU A 35 6.87 4.92 -6.65
C LEU A 35 8.16 4.48 -7.33
N THR A 36 9.30 4.78 -6.75
CA THR A 36 10.54 4.06 -7.10
C THR A 36 10.48 2.61 -6.59
N ALA A 37 11.42 1.77 -7.02
CA ALA A 37 11.54 0.41 -6.50
C ALA A 37 11.75 0.42 -4.97
N ASP A 38 12.67 1.24 -4.48
CA ASP A 38 12.99 1.34 -3.05
C ASP A 38 11.79 1.81 -2.22
N GLU A 39 11.05 2.81 -2.70
CA GLU A 39 9.83 3.30 -2.03
C GLU A 39 8.77 2.20 -1.97
N ALA A 40 8.56 1.47 -3.06
CA ALA A 40 7.61 0.37 -3.11
C ALA A 40 7.97 -0.75 -2.13
N GLU A 41 9.26 -1.11 -2.03
CA GLU A 41 9.76 -2.11 -1.07
C GLU A 41 9.54 -1.64 0.37
N GLN A 42 9.88 -0.39 0.68
CA GLN A 42 9.67 0.18 2.01
C GLN A 42 8.19 0.15 2.41
N HIS A 43 7.28 0.56 1.51
CA HIS A 43 5.85 0.51 1.77
C HIS A 43 5.33 -0.92 1.95
N ALA A 44 5.83 -1.88 1.17
CA ALA A 44 5.47 -3.29 1.33
C ALA A 44 5.87 -3.83 2.71
N HIS A 45 7.07 -3.48 3.19
CA HIS A 45 7.52 -3.87 4.53
C HIS A 45 6.65 -3.26 5.64
N GLN A 46 6.27 -1.98 5.52
CA GLN A 46 5.38 -1.34 6.49
C GLN A 46 3.99 -2.00 6.53
N LEU A 47 3.41 -2.30 5.37
CA LEU A 47 2.13 -3.01 5.27
C LEU A 47 2.23 -4.42 5.88
N GLN A 48 3.31 -5.15 5.60
CA GLN A 48 3.53 -6.47 6.18
C GLN A 48 3.67 -6.42 7.71
N ALA A 49 4.39 -5.41 8.24
CA ALA A 49 4.55 -5.22 9.68
C ALA A 49 3.21 -4.92 10.36
N ALA A 50 2.41 -4.01 9.80
CA ALA A 50 1.07 -3.70 10.30
C ALA A 50 0.14 -4.93 10.26
N ALA A 51 0.19 -5.73 9.19
CA ALA A 51 -0.59 -6.97 9.09
C ALA A 51 -0.17 -8.00 10.16
N LYS A 52 1.13 -8.12 10.46
CA LYS A 52 1.63 -8.99 11.54
C LYS A 52 1.15 -8.51 12.91
N GLN A 53 1.22 -7.21 13.18
CA GLN A 53 0.72 -6.62 14.43
C GLN A 53 -0.78 -6.87 14.63
N LEU A 54 -1.58 -6.69 13.57
CA LEU A 54 -3.02 -6.96 13.63
C LEU A 54 -3.32 -8.43 13.91
N ARG A 55 -2.60 -9.36 13.26
CA ARG A 55 -2.77 -10.80 13.52
C ARG A 55 -2.40 -11.18 14.96
N ALA A 56 -1.30 -10.64 15.49
CA ALA A 56 -0.90 -10.88 16.87
C ALA A 56 -1.98 -10.36 17.85
N ALA A 57 -2.48 -9.13 17.65
CA ALA A 57 -3.54 -8.57 18.47
C ALA A 57 -4.85 -9.38 18.42
N LEU A 58 -5.21 -9.94 17.26
CA LEU A 58 -6.39 -10.80 17.13
C LEU A 58 -6.19 -12.18 17.77
N GLN A 59 -4.97 -12.71 17.78
CA GLN A 59 -4.63 -13.96 18.45
C GLN A 59 -4.62 -13.81 19.97
N ASP A 60 -4.07 -12.71 20.48
CA ASP A 60 -4.08 -12.39 21.91
C ASP A 60 -5.50 -12.07 22.43
N ALA A 61 -6.38 -11.51 21.58
CA ALA A 61 -7.78 -11.27 21.92
C ALA A 61 -8.65 -12.53 21.93
N ALA A 62 -8.14 -13.67 21.44
CA ALA A 62 -8.83 -14.95 21.40
C ALA A 62 -8.34 -15.96 22.46
N ALA A 63 -7.41 -15.56 23.34
CA ALA A 63 -6.91 -16.32 24.48
C ALA A 63 -7.60 -15.88 25.79
#